data_AF-A0A231R3P0-F1
#
_entry.id   AF-A0A231R3P0-F1
#
_cell.length_a   1.000
_cell.length_b   1.000
_cell.length_c   1.000
_cell.angle_alpha   90.00
_cell.angle_beta   90.00
_cell.angle_gamma   90.00
#
_symmetry.space_group_name_H-M   'P 1'
#
loop_
_entity.id
_entity.type
_entity.pdbx_description
1 polymer ?
#
loop_
_entity_poly.entity_id
_entity_poly.type
_entity_poly.pdbx_seq_one_letter_code
_entity_poly.pdbx_strand_id
1 'polypeptide(L)'
;MRKIGALLVALGLAACGVSEAVGAAVAAAETSFKDIPKRHWARSQIERAVSLGYVNGYPDGTFNAAASVTRAEFVKMMADALRLPHSQGGTPWYQGYVSAAFEFGILEETDSTDYNRPIKRVEIMRIIARALATEPSYGEYLESFQVLKKGDMPFEDRQEFQNRDVPFIALVYGSGIVNGFPDRTMQINRTATRAETVVMMESFLEVRAADPLLRDRLRQFKSDELNKWTQIDPILEEVK
;
A
#
# COMPACT_ATOMS: atom_id res chain seq x y z
N MET A 1 -67.79 40.22 -30.41
CA MET A 1 -67.38 38.80 -30.44
C MET A 1 -66.52 38.48 -29.22
N ARG A 2 -67.00 37.54 -28.39
CA ARG A 2 -66.31 36.53 -27.55
C ARG A 2 -65.13 36.91 -26.59
N LYS A 3 -65.42 36.76 -25.28
CA LYS A 3 -64.73 36.03 -24.17
C LYS A 3 -63.31 36.49 -23.74
N ILE A 4 -63.10 37.04 -22.52
CA ILE A 4 -62.93 36.42 -21.16
C ILE A 4 -61.69 35.50 -21.08
N GLY A 5 -60.76 35.53 -20.11
CA GLY A 5 -60.64 36.16 -18.78
C GLY A 5 -59.16 36.20 -18.31
N ALA A 6 -58.80 36.99 -17.28
CA ALA A 6 -58.55 36.58 -15.87
C ALA A 6 -57.25 35.74 -15.70
N LEU A 7 -56.36 35.85 -14.70
CA LEU A 7 -56.29 36.49 -13.38
C LEU A 7 -54.83 36.33 -12.84
N LEU A 8 -54.46 37.21 -11.91
CA LEU A 8 -53.29 37.30 -11.00
C LEU A 8 -52.55 36.00 -10.58
N VAL A 9 -51.22 36.09 -10.37
CA VAL A 9 -50.51 35.36 -9.31
C VAL A 9 -49.46 36.27 -8.65
N ALA A 10 -49.53 36.38 -7.33
CA ALA A 10 -48.69 37.19 -6.47
C ALA A 10 -47.42 36.45 -6.01
N LEU A 11 -46.37 37.23 -5.79
CA LEU A 11 -45.05 36.87 -5.30
C LEU A 11 -45.09 36.65 -3.77
N GLY A 12 -44.61 35.50 -3.27
CA GLY A 12 -44.45 35.23 -1.84
C GLY A 12 -43.03 34.74 -1.54
N LEU A 13 -42.29 35.52 -0.75
CA LEU A 13 -40.94 35.23 -0.26
C LEU A 13 -40.97 34.53 1.11
N ALA A 14 -40.09 33.52 1.24
CA ALA A 14 -39.29 33.11 2.38
C ALA A 14 -39.97 32.72 3.72
N ALA A 15 -39.87 31.42 4.04
CA ALA A 15 -39.76 30.94 5.42
C ALA A 15 -38.51 30.05 5.54
N CYS A 16 -37.62 30.43 6.47
CA CYS A 16 -36.40 29.74 6.85
C CYS A 16 -36.75 28.49 7.66
N GLY A 17 -36.48 27.30 7.13
CA GLY A 17 -36.62 26.03 7.83
C GLY A 17 -35.27 25.59 8.43
N VAL A 18 -35.20 25.50 9.75
CA VAL A 18 -34.15 24.81 10.50
C VAL A 18 -34.26 23.31 10.21
N SER A 19 -33.22 22.70 9.64
CA SER A 19 -33.10 21.24 9.54
C SER A 19 -32.14 20.76 10.62
N GLU A 20 -32.65 20.02 11.59
CA GLU A 20 -31.87 19.28 12.57
C GLU A 20 -30.95 18.29 11.84
N ALA A 21 -29.64 18.46 12.01
CA ALA A 21 -28.66 17.47 11.57
C ALA A 21 -28.76 16.27 12.51
N VAL A 22 -29.43 15.23 12.03
CA VAL A 22 -29.50 13.91 12.66
C VAL A 22 -28.08 13.36 12.78
N GLY A 23 -27.66 13.07 14.01
CA GLY A 23 -26.38 12.45 14.31
C GLY A 23 -26.29 11.05 13.69
N ALA A 24 -25.27 10.84 12.86
CA ALA A 24 -24.77 9.52 12.54
C ALA A 24 -23.59 9.22 13.47
N ALA A 25 -23.89 8.71 14.66
CA ALA A 25 -22.92 7.93 15.40
C ALA A 25 -22.69 6.65 14.57
N VAL A 26 -21.63 6.63 13.77
CA VAL A 26 -21.12 5.40 13.18
C VAL A 26 -20.56 4.59 14.34
N ALA A 27 -21.42 3.76 14.95
CA ALA A 27 -20.95 2.64 15.74
C ALA A 27 -20.02 1.85 14.82
N ALA A 28 -18.73 1.82 15.13
CA ALA A 28 -17.78 0.94 14.50
C ALA A 28 -18.28 -0.49 14.73
N ALA A 29 -19.03 -1.02 13.78
CA ALA A 29 -19.36 -2.43 13.77
C ALA A 29 -18.02 -3.15 13.68
N GLU A 30 -17.67 -3.95 14.70
CA GLU A 30 -16.58 -4.90 14.59
C GLU A 30 -16.88 -5.78 13.37
N THR A 31 -16.22 -5.52 12.25
CA THR A 31 -16.39 -6.31 11.03
C THR A 31 -15.75 -7.67 11.28
N SER A 32 -16.51 -8.58 11.88
CA SER A 32 -16.07 -9.94 12.14
C SER A 32 -16.41 -10.83 10.94
N PHE A 33 -15.40 -11.44 10.35
CA PHE A 33 -15.57 -12.43 9.29
C PHE A 33 -15.75 -13.84 9.87
N LYS A 34 -16.63 -14.63 9.25
CA LYS A 34 -16.98 -15.99 9.72
C LYS A 34 -15.78 -16.95 9.70
N ASP A 35 -14.87 -16.74 8.76
CA ASP A 35 -13.68 -17.56 8.50
C ASP A 35 -12.40 -17.01 9.15
N ILE A 36 -12.51 -15.96 9.98
CA ILE A 36 -11.37 -15.39 10.70
C ILE A 36 -11.53 -15.64 12.22
N PRO A 37 -10.89 -16.69 12.75
CA PRO A 37 -10.90 -16.98 14.19
C PRO A 37 -10.39 -15.79 15.02
N LYS A 38 -10.85 -15.69 16.29
CA LYS A 38 -10.41 -14.63 17.22
C LYS A 38 -8.87 -14.57 17.41
N ARG A 39 -8.20 -15.71 17.31
CA ARG A 39 -6.74 -15.85 17.44
C ARG A 39 -6.00 -15.86 16.10
N HIS A 40 -6.66 -15.50 15.00
CA HIS A 40 -5.99 -15.40 13.71
C HIS A 40 -4.93 -14.29 13.75
N TRP A 41 -3.70 -14.60 13.33
CA TRP A 41 -2.53 -13.72 13.46
C TRP A 41 -2.70 -12.36 12.78
N ALA A 42 -3.45 -12.31 11.66
CA ALA A 42 -3.73 -11.07 10.92
C ALA A 42 -5.05 -10.40 11.30
N ARG A 43 -5.78 -10.89 12.31
CA ARG A 43 -7.16 -10.43 12.59
C ARG A 43 -7.24 -8.91 12.77
N SER A 44 -6.38 -8.35 13.62
CA SER A 44 -6.42 -6.93 13.94
C SER A 44 -6.10 -6.05 12.72
N GLN A 45 -5.17 -6.51 11.88
CA GLN A 45 -4.76 -5.86 10.64
C GLN A 45 -5.89 -5.90 9.60
N ILE A 46 -6.58 -7.03 9.49
CA ILE A 46 -7.75 -7.18 8.61
C ILE A 46 -8.88 -6.26 9.06
N GLU A 47 -9.20 -6.21 10.34
CA GLU A 47 -10.25 -5.33 10.89
C GLU A 47 -9.93 -3.85 10.64
N ARG A 48 -8.68 -3.43 10.84
CA ARG A 48 -8.22 -2.06 10.52
C ARG A 48 -8.27 -1.76 9.03
N ALA A 49 -7.77 -2.65 8.18
CA ALA A 49 -7.77 -2.48 6.74
C ALA A 49 -9.19 -2.28 6.17
N VAL A 50 -10.17 -3.01 6.72
CA VAL A 50 -11.59 -2.84 6.39
C VAL A 50 -12.13 -1.51 6.91
N SER A 51 -11.79 -1.14 8.15
CA SER A 51 -12.18 0.17 8.71
C SER A 51 -11.58 1.35 7.93
N LEU A 52 -10.40 1.19 7.34
CA LEU A 52 -9.75 2.18 6.49
C LEU A 52 -10.29 2.18 5.04
N GLY A 53 -11.06 1.16 4.67
CA GLY A 53 -11.81 1.10 3.42
C GLY A 53 -11.03 0.63 2.20
N TYR A 54 -9.78 0.19 2.34
CA TYR A 54 -8.96 -0.24 1.20
C TYR A 54 -9.04 -1.75 0.90
N VAL A 55 -9.68 -2.52 1.78
CA VAL A 55 -10.04 -3.93 1.54
C VAL A 55 -11.44 -4.21 2.04
N ASN A 56 -12.13 -5.14 1.39
CA ASN A 56 -13.43 -5.63 1.81
C ASN A 56 -13.43 -7.16 1.90
N GLY A 57 -14.34 -7.71 2.71
CA GLY A 57 -14.70 -9.11 2.63
C GLY A 57 -15.73 -9.38 1.55
N TYR A 58 -16.17 -10.64 1.48
CA TYR A 58 -17.10 -11.14 0.48
C TYR A 58 -18.56 -11.04 0.99
N PRO A 59 -19.56 -10.99 0.09
CA PRO A 59 -20.98 -10.91 0.47
C PRO A 59 -21.48 -12.05 1.35
N ASP A 60 -20.79 -13.20 1.35
CA ASP A 60 -21.10 -14.36 2.19
C ASP A 60 -20.63 -14.21 3.66
N GLY A 61 -19.94 -13.11 3.98
CA GLY A 61 -19.40 -12.80 5.30
C GLY A 61 -18.02 -13.42 5.56
N THR A 62 -17.30 -13.85 4.52
CA THR A 62 -15.91 -14.34 4.60
C THR A 62 -14.90 -13.26 4.22
N PHE A 63 -13.64 -13.44 4.63
CA PHE A 63 -12.50 -12.64 4.15
C PHE A 63 -11.59 -13.40 3.19
N ASN A 64 -11.54 -14.73 3.27
CA ASN A 64 -10.65 -15.61 2.52
C ASN A 64 -9.17 -15.25 2.70
N ALA A 65 -8.70 -15.20 3.95
CA ALA A 65 -7.34 -14.81 4.32
C ALA A 65 -6.23 -15.57 3.58
N ALA A 66 -6.44 -16.86 3.28
CA ALA A 66 -5.48 -17.72 2.59
C ALA A 66 -5.53 -17.65 1.06
N ALA A 67 -6.51 -16.95 0.48
CA ALA A 67 -6.61 -16.80 -0.96
C ALA A 67 -5.42 -15.98 -1.50
N SER A 68 -4.98 -16.29 -2.73
CA SER A 68 -4.02 -15.44 -3.44
C SER A 68 -4.66 -14.12 -3.85
N VAL A 69 -3.87 -13.07 -3.92
CA VAL A 69 -4.29 -11.76 -4.44
C VAL A 69 -3.79 -11.60 -5.87
N THR A 70 -4.62 -11.09 -6.77
CA THR A 70 -4.20 -10.74 -8.13
C THR A 70 -3.45 -9.41 -8.15
N ARG A 71 -2.68 -9.14 -9.21
CA ARG A 71 -2.00 -7.85 -9.35
C ARG A 71 -2.99 -6.69 -9.40
N ALA A 72 -4.09 -6.84 -10.12
CA ALA A 72 -5.17 -5.86 -10.19
C ALA A 72 -5.74 -5.53 -8.81
N GLU A 73 -6.05 -6.55 -8.01
CA GLU A 73 -6.57 -6.35 -6.66
C GLU A 73 -5.56 -5.63 -5.77
N PHE A 74 -4.28 -5.98 -5.85
CA PHE A 74 -3.26 -5.31 -5.05
C PHE A 74 -3.08 -3.84 -5.43
N VAL A 75 -3.04 -3.53 -6.73
CA VAL A 75 -2.96 -2.14 -7.21
C VAL A 75 -4.19 -1.34 -6.78
N LYS A 76 -5.38 -1.92 -6.86
CA LYS A 76 -6.60 -1.31 -6.30
C LYS A 76 -6.44 -1.02 -4.81
N MET A 77 -6.04 -2.02 -4.02
CA MET A 77 -5.86 -1.86 -2.57
C MET A 77 -4.88 -0.70 -2.27
N MET A 78 -3.75 -0.64 -2.98
CA MET A 78 -2.78 0.45 -2.83
C MET A 78 -3.38 1.81 -3.19
N ALA A 79 -4.06 1.93 -4.33
CA ALA A 79 -4.69 3.17 -4.74
C ALA A 79 -5.75 3.65 -3.74
N ASP A 80 -6.58 2.74 -3.22
CA ASP A 80 -7.60 3.06 -2.20
C ASP A 80 -6.96 3.51 -0.88
N ALA A 81 -5.92 2.79 -0.41
CA ALA A 81 -5.23 3.11 0.84
C ALA A 81 -4.56 4.49 0.79
N LEU A 82 -4.04 4.87 -0.38
CA LEU A 82 -3.44 6.17 -0.65
C LEU A 82 -4.46 7.25 -1.03
N ARG A 83 -5.73 6.87 -1.24
CA ARG A 83 -6.81 7.75 -1.74
C ARG A 83 -6.43 8.47 -3.02
N LEU A 84 -5.80 7.76 -3.96
CA LEU A 84 -5.40 8.35 -5.23
C LEU A 84 -6.64 8.79 -6.03
N PRO A 85 -6.63 9.98 -6.65
CA PRO A 85 -7.62 10.33 -7.66
C PRO A 85 -7.55 9.33 -8.82
N HIS A 86 -8.68 8.73 -9.19
CA HIS A 86 -8.76 7.83 -10.33
C HIS A 86 -10.12 7.91 -11.00
N SER A 87 -10.18 7.53 -12.28
CA SER A 87 -11.47 7.38 -12.97
C SER A 87 -12.27 6.23 -12.37
N GLN A 88 -13.58 6.41 -12.26
CA GLN A 88 -14.49 5.35 -11.82
C GLN A 88 -14.88 4.48 -13.02
N GLY A 89 -14.76 3.16 -12.86
CA GLY A 89 -15.07 2.19 -13.92
C GLY A 89 -13.93 1.98 -14.94
N GLY A 90 -14.29 1.49 -16.12
CA GLY A 90 -13.36 1.13 -17.19
C GLY A 90 -13.40 -0.36 -17.52
N THR A 91 -12.84 -0.69 -18.68
CA THR A 91 -12.64 -2.08 -19.13
C THR A 91 -11.16 -2.25 -19.44
N PRO A 92 -10.41 -3.06 -18.68
CA PRO A 92 -10.85 -3.85 -17.51
C PRO A 92 -11.26 -3.02 -16.28
N TRP A 93 -11.96 -3.64 -15.32
CA TRP A 93 -12.49 -2.96 -14.12
C TRP A 93 -11.42 -2.21 -13.30
N TYR A 94 -10.17 -2.68 -13.38
CA TYR A 94 -9.04 -2.12 -12.63
C TYR A 94 -8.34 -0.97 -13.34
N GLN A 95 -8.77 -0.58 -14.54
CA GLN A 95 -8.04 0.36 -15.39
C GLN A 95 -7.80 1.72 -14.72
N GLY A 96 -8.81 2.28 -14.04
CA GLY A 96 -8.66 3.56 -13.32
C GLY A 96 -7.57 3.51 -12.26
N TYR A 97 -7.53 2.45 -11.45
CA TYR A 97 -6.52 2.27 -10.40
C TYR A 97 -5.11 2.09 -10.96
N VAL A 98 -4.98 1.33 -12.05
CA VAL A 98 -3.70 1.13 -12.73
C VAL A 98 -3.19 2.45 -13.34
N SER A 99 -4.06 3.21 -14.00
CA SER A 99 -3.71 4.53 -14.54
C SER A 99 -3.25 5.50 -13.44
N ALA A 100 -3.96 5.56 -12.32
CA ALA A 100 -3.53 6.38 -11.18
C ALA A 100 -2.18 5.91 -10.63
N ALA A 101 -1.97 4.61 -10.48
CA ALA A 101 -0.68 4.10 -9.99
C ALA A 101 0.50 4.44 -10.94
N PHE A 102 0.28 4.54 -12.25
CA PHE A 102 1.30 5.10 -13.17
C PHE A 102 1.52 6.60 -12.97
N GLU A 103 0.45 7.37 -12.89
CA GLU A 103 0.50 8.83 -12.74
C GLU A 103 1.27 9.25 -11.49
N PHE A 104 1.08 8.52 -10.38
CA PHE A 104 1.76 8.77 -9.11
C PHE A 104 3.10 8.04 -8.96
N GLY A 105 3.63 7.43 -10.03
CA GLY A 105 4.95 6.77 -10.03
C GLY A 105 5.04 5.50 -9.17
N ILE A 106 3.90 4.91 -8.81
CA ILE A 106 3.82 3.66 -8.02
C ILE A 106 4.05 2.43 -8.92
N LEU A 107 3.65 2.53 -10.18
CA LEU A 107 3.94 1.57 -11.25
C LEU A 107 4.77 2.22 -12.36
N GLU A 108 5.57 1.39 -13.04
CA GLU A 108 6.31 1.77 -14.25
C GLU A 108 5.99 0.80 -15.40
N GLU A 109 6.30 1.16 -16.65
CA GLU A 109 5.94 0.36 -17.83
C GLU A 109 6.39 -1.10 -17.73
N THR A 110 7.52 -1.36 -17.06
CA THR A 110 8.04 -2.71 -16.83
C THR A 110 7.13 -3.57 -15.93
N ASP A 111 6.20 -2.95 -15.21
CA ASP A 111 5.17 -3.60 -14.41
C ASP A 111 3.88 -3.86 -15.20
N SER A 112 3.69 -3.29 -16.40
CA SER A 112 2.47 -3.38 -17.23
C SER A 112 2.23 -4.75 -17.87
N THR A 113 2.11 -5.81 -17.08
CA THR A 113 1.92 -7.18 -17.58
C THR A 113 0.83 -7.91 -16.80
N ASP A 114 -0.02 -8.67 -17.49
CA ASP A 114 -1.02 -9.61 -16.95
C ASP A 114 -1.53 -9.28 -15.53
N TYR A 115 -2.50 -8.38 -15.42
CA TYR A 115 -2.99 -7.93 -14.11
C TYR A 115 -3.90 -8.95 -13.40
N ASN A 116 -4.36 -10.00 -14.10
CA ASN A 116 -5.29 -10.98 -13.54
C ASN A 116 -4.59 -12.17 -12.86
N ARG A 117 -3.29 -12.37 -13.09
CA ARG A 117 -2.56 -13.42 -12.37
C ARG A 117 -2.31 -13.06 -10.90
N PRO A 118 -2.07 -14.07 -10.04
CA PRO A 118 -1.56 -13.84 -8.70
C PRO A 118 -0.29 -12.98 -8.69
N ILE A 119 -0.23 -12.04 -7.74
CA ILE A 119 0.93 -11.18 -7.53
C ILE A 119 2.00 -11.90 -6.71
N LYS A 120 3.26 -11.75 -7.11
CA LYS A 120 4.42 -12.25 -6.36
C LYS A 120 4.83 -11.26 -5.28
N ARG A 121 5.48 -11.76 -4.23
CA ARG A 121 5.99 -10.95 -3.12
C ARG A 121 6.95 -9.85 -3.59
N VAL A 122 7.85 -10.12 -4.55
CA VAL A 122 8.75 -9.09 -5.11
C VAL A 122 8.01 -7.91 -5.75
N GLU A 123 6.86 -8.18 -6.38
CA GLU A 123 6.07 -7.15 -7.04
C GLU A 123 5.35 -6.28 -6.02
N ILE A 124 4.83 -6.89 -4.95
CA ILE A 124 4.31 -6.17 -3.79
C ILE A 124 5.40 -5.26 -3.20
N MET A 125 6.60 -5.79 -2.97
CA MET A 125 7.72 -5.04 -2.40
C MET A 125 8.09 -3.84 -3.28
N ARG A 126 8.15 -4.01 -4.60
CA ARG A 126 8.46 -2.92 -5.55
C ARG A 126 7.43 -1.81 -5.50
N ILE A 127 6.15 -2.17 -5.56
CA ILE A 127 5.03 -1.22 -5.50
C ILE A 127 5.00 -0.48 -4.17
N ILE A 128 5.16 -1.20 -3.04
CA ILE A 128 5.22 -0.57 -1.71
C ILE A 128 6.42 0.36 -1.60
N ALA A 129 7.60 -0.06 -2.05
CA ALA A 129 8.80 0.77 -2.01
C ALA A 129 8.65 2.06 -2.83
N ARG A 130 8.07 1.98 -4.03
CA ARG A 130 7.79 3.17 -4.84
C ARG A 130 6.73 4.06 -4.21
N ALA A 131 5.64 3.48 -3.70
CA ALA A 131 4.62 4.23 -2.96
C ALA A 131 5.20 4.94 -1.74
N LEU A 132 6.11 4.29 -1.01
CA LEU A 132 6.80 4.89 0.13
C LEU A 132 7.76 6.00 -0.31
N ALA A 133 8.49 5.80 -1.41
CA ALA A 133 9.40 6.78 -2.00
C ALA A 133 8.70 8.03 -2.60
N THR A 134 7.36 8.06 -2.64
CA THR A 134 6.63 9.31 -2.91
C THR A 134 6.80 10.33 -1.78
N GLU A 135 7.15 9.87 -0.58
CA GLU A 135 7.64 10.71 0.51
C GLU A 135 9.14 11.00 0.29
N PRO A 136 9.57 12.29 0.21
CA PRO A 136 10.93 12.65 -0.21
C PRO A 136 12.06 11.98 0.56
N SER A 137 11.90 11.83 1.88
CA SER A 137 12.92 11.19 2.74
C SER A 137 13.18 9.73 2.36
N TYR A 138 12.14 9.00 1.92
CA TYR A 138 12.26 7.62 1.47
C TYR A 138 12.77 7.54 0.02
N GLY A 139 12.48 8.55 -0.80
CA GLY A 139 13.05 8.71 -2.13
C GLY A 139 14.59 8.78 -2.08
N GLU A 140 15.15 9.60 -1.19
CA GLU A 140 16.61 9.70 -0.99
C GLU A 140 17.24 8.36 -0.62
N TYR A 141 16.59 7.59 0.26
CA TYR A 141 17.06 6.24 0.60
C TYR A 141 17.01 5.30 -0.59
N LEU A 142 15.91 5.29 -1.35
CA LEU A 142 15.79 4.44 -2.53
C LEU A 142 16.85 4.75 -3.59
N GLU A 143 17.19 6.02 -3.79
CA GLU A 143 18.27 6.46 -4.67
C GLU A 143 19.63 5.97 -4.16
N SER A 144 19.90 6.13 -2.86
CA SER A 144 21.15 5.64 -2.25
C SER A 144 21.32 4.12 -2.37
N PHE A 145 20.22 3.37 -2.44
CA PHE A 145 20.23 1.92 -2.55
C PHE A 145 20.43 1.39 -3.98
N GLN A 146 20.45 2.24 -5.00
CA GLN A 146 20.68 1.82 -6.39
C GLN A 146 22.03 1.14 -6.62
N VAL A 147 23.02 1.42 -5.75
CA VAL A 147 24.36 0.80 -5.83
C VAL A 147 24.42 -0.59 -5.20
N LEU A 148 23.40 -0.97 -4.42
CA LEU A 148 23.36 -2.25 -3.73
C LEU A 148 23.26 -3.42 -4.71
N LYS A 149 23.90 -4.51 -4.35
CA LYS A 149 23.89 -5.77 -5.07
C LYS A 149 23.22 -6.83 -4.20
N LYS A 150 22.74 -7.89 -4.84
CA LYS A 150 22.12 -9.01 -4.11
C LYS A 150 23.03 -9.62 -3.03
N GLY A 151 24.36 -9.50 -3.17
CA GLY A 151 25.33 -9.98 -2.19
C GLY A 151 25.33 -9.21 -0.87
N ASP A 152 24.84 -7.97 -0.88
CA ASP A 152 24.74 -7.08 0.29
C ASP A 152 23.49 -7.40 1.12
N MET A 153 22.56 -8.18 0.58
CA MET A 153 21.30 -8.51 1.24
C MET A 153 21.48 -9.68 2.22
N PRO A 154 20.95 -9.58 3.46
CA PRO A 154 21.19 -10.56 4.53
C PRO A 154 20.29 -11.80 4.45
N PHE A 155 19.91 -12.25 3.25
CA PHE A 155 18.94 -13.34 3.04
C PHE A 155 19.56 -14.57 2.40
N GLU A 156 19.09 -15.75 2.82
CA GLU A 156 19.57 -17.05 2.34
C GLU A 156 19.10 -17.38 0.91
N ASP A 157 18.03 -16.74 0.44
CA ASP A 157 17.49 -16.86 -0.92
C ASP A 157 17.89 -15.70 -1.85
N ARG A 158 18.87 -14.87 -1.45
CA ARG A 158 19.32 -13.68 -2.21
C ARG A 158 19.77 -13.97 -3.64
N GLN A 159 20.18 -15.21 -3.94
CA GLN A 159 20.50 -15.68 -5.29
C GLN A 159 19.32 -15.57 -6.26
N GLU A 160 18.08 -15.66 -5.76
CA GLU A 160 16.86 -15.50 -6.56
C GLU A 160 16.60 -14.05 -6.96
N PHE A 161 17.22 -13.10 -6.27
CA PHE A 161 16.94 -11.68 -6.46
C PHE A 161 17.49 -11.20 -7.80
N GLN A 162 16.70 -10.40 -8.50
CA GLN A 162 17.17 -9.65 -9.66
C GLN A 162 17.83 -8.36 -9.16
N ASN A 163 18.93 -7.93 -9.79
CA ASN A 163 19.64 -6.72 -9.36
C ASN A 163 18.72 -5.49 -9.34
N ARG A 164 17.79 -5.39 -10.29
CA ARG A 164 16.79 -4.29 -10.35
C ARG A 164 15.84 -4.26 -9.15
N ASP A 165 15.66 -5.38 -8.44
CA ASP A 165 14.74 -5.48 -7.31
C ASP A 165 15.42 -5.15 -5.98
N VAL A 166 16.76 -5.21 -5.93
CA VAL A 166 17.56 -5.05 -4.70
C VAL A 166 17.26 -3.73 -3.98
N PRO A 167 17.22 -2.56 -4.65
CA PRO A 167 16.97 -1.30 -3.93
C PRO A 167 15.60 -1.26 -3.25
N PHE A 168 14.59 -1.83 -3.90
CA PHE A 168 13.23 -1.91 -3.36
C PHE A 168 13.14 -2.89 -2.19
N ILE A 169 13.78 -4.06 -2.31
CA ILE A 169 13.87 -5.04 -1.22
C ILE A 169 14.59 -4.43 -0.01
N ALA A 170 15.70 -3.71 -0.24
CA ALA A 170 16.43 -3.01 0.80
C ALA A 170 15.57 -1.96 1.51
N LEU A 171 14.80 -1.16 0.77
CA LEU A 171 13.93 -0.14 1.37
C LEU A 171 12.82 -0.76 2.24
N VAL A 172 12.08 -1.76 1.73
CA VAL A 172 10.99 -2.37 2.52
C VAL A 172 11.49 -3.18 3.71
N TYR A 173 12.70 -3.74 3.62
CA TYR A 173 13.34 -4.44 4.73
C TYR A 173 13.87 -3.45 5.78
N GLY A 174 14.66 -2.47 5.35
CA GLY A 174 15.25 -1.46 6.23
C GLY A 174 14.20 -0.60 6.94
N SER A 175 13.05 -0.41 6.31
CA SER A 175 11.88 0.25 6.91
C SER A 175 11.07 -0.63 7.87
N GLY A 176 11.30 -1.94 7.88
CA GLY A 176 10.55 -2.90 8.69
C GLY A 176 9.17 -3.29 8.13
N ILE A 177 8.82 -2.84 6.91
CA ILE A 177 7.56 -3.19 6.26
C ILE A 177 7.53 -4.68 5.89
N VAL A 178 8.65 -5.22 5.41
CA VAL A 178 8.80 -6.63 5.07
C VAL A 178 10.05 -7.22 5.72
N ASN A 179 9.86 -8.05 6.75
CA ASN A 179 10.96 -8.57 7.59
C ASN A 179 11.52 -9.95 7.15
N GLY A 180 10.96 -10.57 6.10
CA GLY A 180 11.29 -11.95 5.71
C GLY A 180 10.66 -13.01 6.61
N PHE A 181 11.18 -14.23 6.55
CA PHE A 181 10.70 -15.40 7.31
C PHE A 181 11.73 -15.88 8.34
N PRO A 182 11.33 -16.70 9.33
CA PRO A 182 12.23 -17.22 10.37
C PRO A 182 13.43 -18.02 9.84
N ASP A 183 13.31 -18.59 8.63
CA ASP A 183 14.38 -19.30 7.93
C ASP A 183 15.38 -18.37 7.22
N ARG A 184 15.28 -17.05 7.44
CA ARG A 184 16.11 -15.99 6.84
C ARG A 184 15.95 -15.87 5.32
N THR A 185 14.77 -16.24 4.80
CA THR A 185 14.40 -16.04 3.39
C THR A 185 13.41 -14.89 3.20
N MET A 186 13.33 -14.36 1.98
CA MET A 186 12.30 -13.39 1.56
C MET A 186 11.16 -14.02 0.75
N GLN A 187 11.41 -15.20 0.17
CA GLN A 187 10.50 -15.98 -0.68
C GLN A 187 9.93 -15.12 -1.82
N ILE A 188 10.79 -14.34 -2.47
CA ILE A 188 10.40 -13.24 -3.37
C ILE A 188 9.52 -13.68 -4.56
N ASN A 189 9.67 -14.93 -4.98
CA ASN A 189 8.94 -15.53 -6.12
C ASN A 189 7.60 -16.15 -5.74
N ARG A 190 7.32 -16.31 -4.45
CA ARG A 190 6.06 -16.87 -3.96
C ARG A 190 4.93 -15.86 -4.14
N THR A 191 3.72 -16.35 -4.39
CA THR A 191 2.51 -15.53 -4.30
C THR A 191 2.23 -15.17 -2.84
N ALA A 192 1.65 -13.99 -2.61
CA ALA A 192 1.20 -13.57 -1.30
C ALA A 192 -0.28 -13.92 -1.09
N THR A 193 -0.60 -14.34 0.12
CA THR A 193 -2.00 -14.49 0.54
C THR A 193 -2.63 -13.12 0.81
N ARG A 194 -3.96 -13.07 0.84
CA ARG A 194 -4.72 -11.84 1.15
C ARG A 194 -4.38 -11.29 2.53
N ALA A 195 -4.22 -12.16 3.53
CA ALA A 195 -3.81 -11.74 4.87
C ALA A 195 -2.38 -11.17 4.92
N GLU A 196 -1.43 -11.82 4.25
CA GLU A 196 -0.04 -11.32 4.18
C GLU A 196 0.04 -9.97 3.47
N THR A 197 -0.72 -9.81 2.39
CA THR A 197 -0.82 -8.56 1.65
C THR A 197 -1.34 -7.43 2.53
N VAL A 198 -2.40 -7.68 3.31
CA VAL A 198 -2.94 -6.71 4.26
C VAL A 198 -1.91 -6.35 5.33
N VAL A 199 -1.19 -7.33 5.88
CA VAL A 199 -0.16 -7.04 6.90
C VAL A 199 0.96 -6.18 6.34
N MET A 200 1.43 -6.44 5.11
CA MET A 200 2.44 -5.56 4.48
C MET A 200 1.91 -4.15 4.26
N MET A 201 0.64 -4.01 3.88
CA MET A 201 0.02 -2.70 3.68
C MET A 201 -0.22 -1.93 4.97
N GLU A 202 -0.63 -2.58 6.05
CA GLU A 202 -0.75 -1.96 7.37
C GLU A 202 0.62 -1.46 7.85
N SER A 203 1.67 -2.30 7.76
CA SER A 203 3.03 -1.87 8.08
C SER A 203 3.49 -0.70 7.22
N PHE A 204 3.13 -0.68 5.93
CA PHE A 204 3.41 0.45 5.05
C PHE A 204 2.74 1.74 5.52
N LEU A 205 1.44 1.70 5.85
CA LEU A 205 0.70 2.86 6.33
C LEU A 205 1.24 3.36 7.67
N GLU A 206 1.58 2.44 8.59
CA GLU A 206 2.20 2.77 9.88
C GLU A 206 3.57 3.45 9.68
N VAL A 207 4.43 2.87 8.84
CA VAL A 207 5.76 3.44 8.54
C VAL A 207 5.64 4.79 7.87
N ARG A 208 4.76 4.93 6.87
CA ARG A 208 4.55 6.20 6.16
C ARG A 208 4.02 7.30 7.09
N ALA A 209 3.19 6.95 8.08
CA ALA A 209 2.70 7.90 9.07
C ALA A 209 3.72 8.24 10.17
N ALA A 210 4.73 7.39 10.39
CA ALA A 210 5.72 7.52 11.45
C ALA A 210 7.07 8.02 10.93
N ASP A 211 7.21 9.34 10.72
CA ASP A 211 8.46 9.98 10.23
C ASP A 211 9.58 10.21 11.29
N PRO A 212 9.89 9.28 12.21
CA PRO A 212 11.27 9.25 12.74
C PRO A 212 11.90 7.86 13.00
N LEU A 213 11.14 6.76 12.98
CA LEU A 213 11.65 5.41 13.33
C LEU A 213 12.59 4.82 12.27
N LEU A 214 12.50 5.34 11.05
CA LEU A 214 13.29 4.88 9.91
C LEU A 214 14.77 5.19 10.06
N ARG A 215 15.12 6.33 10.67
CA ARG A 215 16.51 6.78 10.76
C ARG A 215 17.36 5.78 11.52
N ASP A 216 16.86 5.23 12.63
CA ASP A 216 17.68 4.36 13.48
C ASP A 216 17.87 2.97 12.87
N ARG A 217 16.84 2.37 12.27
CA ARG A 217 17.00 1.07 11.56
C ARG A 217 17.81 1.20 10.28
N LEU A 218 17.64 2.27 9.51
CA LEU A 218 18.47 2.51 8.33
C LEU A 218 19.91 2.88 8.71
N ARG A 219 20.11 3.60 9.81
CA ARG A 219 21.45 3.81 10.38
C ARG A 219 22.07 2.51 10.84
N GLN A 220 21.31 1.62 11.46
CA GLN A 220 21.79 0.29 11.87
C GLN A 220 22.12 -0.58 10.66
N PHE A 221 21.25 -0.62 9.65
CA PHE A 221 21.52 -1.29 8.37
C PHE A 221 22.78 -0.71 7.72
N LYS A 222 22.92 0.62 7.70
CA LYS A 222 24.11 1.31 7.19
C LYS A 222 25.36 1.03 8.05
N SER A 223 25.26 0.92 9.37
CA SER A 223 26.41 0.70 10.27
C SER A 223 26.91 -0.74 10.25
N ASP A 224 25.98 -1.70 10.21
CA ASP A 224 26.29 -3.12 10.17
C ASP A 224 26.90 -3.51 8.82
N GLU A 225 26.54 -2.78 7.76
CA GLU A 225 27.17 -2.86 6.44
C GLU A 225 28.46 -2.03 6.36
N LEU A 226 28.50 -0.77 6.83
CA LEU A 226 29.72 0.07 6.86
C LEU A 226 30.89 -0.65 7.55
N ASN A 227 30.62 -1.40 8.62
CA ASN A 227 31.66 -2.20 9.30
C ASN A 227 32.25 -3.32 8.42
N LYS A 228 31.53 -3.79 7.40
CA LYS A 228 32.05 -4.70 6.36
C LYS A 228 32.77 -3.94 5.24
N TRP A 229 32.35 -2.72 4.92
CA TRP A 229 32.93 -1.88 3.85
C TRP A 229 34.19 -1.11 4.28
N THR A 230 34.38 -0.78 5.57
CA THR A 230 35.60 -0.14 6.11
C THR A 230 36.85 -1.03 6.02
N GLN A 231 36.71 -2.31 5.65
CA GLN A 231 37.85 -3.19 5.36
C GLN A 231 38.31 -3.15 3.89
N ILE A 232 37.61 -2.44 3.00
CA ILE A 232 37.86 -2.51 1.54
C ILE A 232 38.15 -1.16 0.87
N ASP A 233 37.85 0.01 1.48
CA ASP A 233 38.26 1.30 0.89
C ASP A 233 38.41 2.43 1.93
N PRO A 234 39.62 2.99 2.17
CA PRO A 234 39.86 4.00 3.19
C PRO A 234 39.48 5.44 2.80
N ILE A 235 38.84 5.70 1.66
CA ILE A 235 38.65 7.07 1.13
C ILE A 235 37.40 7.81 1.68
N LEU A 236 36.51 7.17 2.44
CA LEU A 236 35.24 7.80 2.87
C LEU A 236 35.24 8.51 4.24
N GLU A 237 36.40 8.81 4.84
CA GLU A 237 36.45 9.56 6.13
C GLU A 237 36.31 11.09 6.04
N GLU A 238 36.28 11.71 4.86
CA GLU A 238 36.35 13.19 4.75
C GLU A 238 35.01 13.95 4.63
N VAL A 239 33.91 13.41 5.13
CA VAL A 239 32.69 14.22 5.33
C VAL A 239 32.15 14.00 6.74
N LYS A 240 32.80 14.67 7.70
CA LYS A 240 32.27 14.95 9.04
C LYS A 240 32.12 16.46 9.22
#